data_AF-A0A0N4T114-F1
#
_entry.id   AF-A0A0N4T114-F1
#
_cell.length_a   1.000
_cell.length_b   1.000
_cell.length_c   1.000
_cell.angle_alpha   90.00
_cell.angle_beta   90.00
_cell.angle_gamma   90.00
#
_symmetry.space_group_name_H-M   'P 1'
#
loop_
_entity.id
_entity.type
_entity.pdbx_description
1 polymer ?
#
loop_
_entity_poly.entity_id
_entity_poly.type
_entity_poly.pdbx_seq_one_letter_code
_entity_poly.pdbx_strand_id
1 'polypeptide(L)'
;MYNALSVRARGIKKNRIKEKDKKNFKFIEIKLLDVLQMIGRAGRPQFDDSAVAVIYVQDIKKNFYKRFLYEPFPVESSLLMALPNHVNAEIYAGTIASEQHVMEYIANTYLYRRLFANPSYYGVVDTTPEALTQFLVEVVDNCIEELVLSNCIIINEDEQSLISAPLGAIASVYYLNHKTVRFFASSLTPTATVEELIKVLADCPEYDEIPVRHNEDQINGHLQQIMPLKLPVDAALDSSHTKAFLLLEAHLSHIKLMTDYITDQRSMLDQCFRILNAMLDISILHKWLSTALSVIILMQMIAQAVWHTDHPLLVVPHFSEEIIERIGTDLTIPILKNHFGLDKANIEQARKKAVKKLLDMTVIDEFQATEAVDTLLKWPILQPRKCVLCDTNQVFEIDYLQDERWPKYITAESDMLYRMLFTVELIGPYKFETNAFCPRFHKEKTAGWIVIIGEKDTGELLCCKKLSITGSKQLSIPFRMPKRLGRHIFTTFIMSDSYIGIDQEYNLHCDIVEKKVSDNSIL
;
A
#
# COMPACT_ATOMS: atom_id res chain seq x y z
N MET A 1 21.33 45.83 13.44
CA MET A 1 20.15 45.15 14.04
C MET A 1 20.55 43.70 14.23
N TYR A 2 20.70 43.22 15.46
CA TYR A 2 21.01 41.82 15.71
C TYR A 2 19.75 40.99 15.45
N ASN A 3 19.82 40.06 14.50
CA ASN A 3 18.78 39.05 14.34
C ASN A 3 18.89 38.08 15.50
N ALA A 4 18.02 38.24 16.52
CA ALA A 4 17.91 37.30 17.61
C ALA A 4 16.86 36.24 17.27
N LEU A 5 17.27 34.98 17.13
CA LEU A 5 16.34 33.87 17.00
C LEU A 5 15.99 33.36 18.40
N SER A 6 14.76 33.60 18.85
CA SER A 6 14.27 33.07 20.12
C SER A 6 13.73 31.66 19.92
N VAL A 7 14.37 30.66 20.51
CA VAL A 7 13.92 29.27 20.49
C VAL A 7 13.22 28.96 21.80
N ARG A 8 11.93 28.67 21.75
CA ARG A 8 11.17 28.19 22.90
C ARG A 8 11.15 26.66 22.86
N ALA A 9 12.00 26.02 23.64
CA ALA A 9 12.03 24.57 23.76
C ALA A 9 10.92 24.09 24.71
N ARG A 10 9.66 24.31 24.33
CA ARG A 10 8.51 23.64 24.96
C ARG A 10 8.16 22.41 24.13
N GLY A 11 8.16 21.26 24.79
CA GLY A 11 7.88 19.97 24.18
C GLY A 11 6.48 19.85 23.58
N ILE A 12 6.31 18.87 22.68
CA ILE A 12 5.00 18.47 22.13
C ILE A 12 4.42 17.41 23.08
N LYS A 13 3.17 17.55 23.54
CA LYS A 13 2.48 16.45 24.25
C LYS A 13 2.26 15.30 23.25
N LYS A 14 2.86 14.13 23.48
CA LYS A 14 2.41 12.88 22.84
C LYS A 14 1.69 12.04 23.88
N ASN A 15 0.65 11.34 23.43
CA ASN A 15 0.15 10.17 24.14
C ASN A 15 1.22 9.06 24.07
N ARG A 16 1.58 8.49 25.22
CA ARG A 16 2.22 7.18 25.29
C ARG A 16 1.21 6.25 25.94
N ILE A 17 0.68 5.31 25.18
CA ILE A 17 -0.10 4.20 25.71
C ILE A 17 0.94 3.27 26.37
N LYS A 18 0.94 3.19 27.70
CA LYS A 18 1.51 2.03 28.39
C LYS A 18 0.34 1.21 28.90
N GLU A 19 0.40 -0.09 28.67
CA GLU A 19 -0.60 -1.06 29.10
C GLU A 19 -0.99 -0.83 30.56
N LYS A 20 -2.31 -0.80 30.80
CA LYS A 20 -2.97 -0.80 32.11
C LYS A 20 -2.29 0.08 33.17
N ASP A 21 -2.24 1.40 32.98
CA ASP A 21 -2.38 2.35 34.11
C ASP A 21 -2.42 3.82 33.66
N LYS A 22 -3.35 4.57 34.26
CA LYS A 22 -3.58 6.04 34.26
C LYS A 22 -2.79 6.86 33.21
N LYS A 23 -3.55 7.38 32.22
CA LYS A 23 -3.11 8.32 31.17
C LYS A 23 -2.34 9.52 31.75
N ASN A 24 -1.02 9.57 31.54
CA ASN A 24 -0.19 10.74 31.85
C ASN A 24 0.20 11.45 30.56
N PHE A 25 -0.38 12.62 30.30
CA PHE A 25 0.10 13.51 29.23
C PHE A 25 1.50 14.01 29.57
N LYS A 26 2.52 13.46 28.92
CA LYS A 26 3.89 13.96 29.06
C LYS A 26 4.24 14.85 27.88
N PHE A 27 4.73 16.05 28.19
CA PHE A 27 5.42 16.87 27.20
C PHE A 27 6.69 16.12 26.78
N ILE A 28 6.80 15.78 25.49
CA ILE A 28 8.02 15.23 24.90
C ILE A 28 8.95 16.39 24.57
N GLU A 29 10.11 16.38 25.21
CA GLU A 29 11.16 17.36 25.01
C GLU A 29 11.63 17.39 23.54
N ILE A 30 11.97 18.59 23.06
CA ILE A 30 12.57 18.74 21.73
C ILE A 30 13.95 18.08 21.76
N LYS A 31 14.23 17.23 20.76
CA LYS A 31 15.51 16.54 20.66
C LYS A 31 16.63 17.57 20.53
N LEU A 32 17.78 17.30 21.14
CA LEU A 32 18.93 18.22 21.09
C LEU A 32 19.34 18.56 19.65
N LEU A 33 19.28 17.59 18.74
CA LEU A 33 19.56 17.79 17.32
C LEU A 33 18.64 18.83 16.68
N ASP A 34 17.34 18.82 17.00
CA ASP A 34 16.40 19.82 16.49
C ASP A 34 16.73 21.20 17.04
N VAL A 35 17.14 21.28 18.32
CA VAL A 35 17.60 22.55 18.94
C VAL A 35 18.87 23.06 18.26
N LEU A 36 19.85 22.19 17.98
CA LEU A 36 21.06 22.54 17.24
C LEU A 36 20.73 23.03 15.83
N GLN A 37 19.78 22.39 15.14
CA GLN A 37 19.30 22.83 13.83
C GLN A 37 18.63 24.22 13.90
N MET A 38 17.86 24.50 14.96
CA MET A 38 17.28 25.83 15.17
C MET A 38 18.35 26.90 15.41
N ILE A 39 19.38 26.60 16.21
CA ILE A 39 20.50 27.50 16.47
C ILE A 39 21.29 27.76 15.18
N GLY A 40 21.50 26.73 14.37
CA GLY A 40 22.21 26.85 13.08
C GLY A 40 21.56 27.84 12.10
N ARG A 41 20.29 28.18 12.29
CA ARG A 41 19.58 29.18 11.48
C ARG A 41 19.76 30.63 11.95
N ALA A 42 20.41 30.87 13.09
CA ALA A 42 20.53 32.21 13.66
C ALA A 42 21.54 33.13 12.93
N GLY A 43 22.48 32.56 12.17
CA GLY A 43 23.55 33.31 11.50
C GLY A 43 23.47 33.26 9.98
N ARG A 44 23.84 34.36 9.32
CA ARG A 44 23.94 34.47 7.85
C ARG A 44 25.40 34.74 7.44
N PRO A 45 26.13 33.75 6.89
CA PRO A 45 27.59 33.78 6.69
C PRO A 45 28.19 34.89 5.79
N GLN A 46 27.44 35.92 5.40
CA GLN A 46 27.90 37.04 4.56
C GLN A 46 27.30 38.40 4.96
N PHE A 47 26.36 38.41 5.91
CA PHE A 47 25.59 39.60 6.28
C PHE A 47 25.75 40.00 7.74
N ASP A 48 26.07 39.05 8.61
CA ASP A 48 26.15 39.26 10.05
C ASP A 48 27.55 38.88 10.57
N ASP A 49 28.19 39.77 11.33
CA ASP A 49 29.48 39.51 11.99
C ASP A 49 29.34 38.60 13.22
N SER A 50 28.13 38.51 13.78
CA SER A 50 27.81 37.64 14.91
C SER A 50 26.31 37.30 14.92
N ALA A 51 25.99 36.12 15.46
CA ALA A 51 24.63 35.63 15.62
C ALA A 51 24.34 35.30 17.09
N VAL A 52 23.13 35.60 17.54
CA VAL A 52 22.71 35.33 18.92
C VAL A 52 21.47 34.44 18.90
N ALA A 53 21.57 33.27 19.54
CA ALA A 53 20.45 32.38 19.78
C ALA A 53 20.11 32.37 21.28
N VAL A 54 18.84 32.63 21.61
CA VAL A 54 18.34 32.60 23.00
C VAL A 54 17.40 31.43 23.16
N ILE A 55 17.75 30.50 24.05
CA ILE A 55 17.00 29.27 24.29
C ILE A 55 16.27 29.38 25.62
N TYR A 56 14.95 29.32 25.58
CA TYR A 56 14.11 29.27 26.78
C TYR A 56 13.82 27.81 27.14
N VAL A 57 14.33 27.35 28.28
CA VAL A 57 14.18 25.99 28.81
C VAL A 57 13.70 26.02 30.26
N GLN A 58 13.16 24.91 30.76
CA GLN A 58 12.91 24.74 32.19
C GLN A 58 14.24 24.75 32.96
N ASP A 59 14.22 25.26 34.19
CA ASP A 59 15.44 25.47 34.99
C ASP A 59 16.24 24.17 35.19
N ILE A 60 15.53 23.06 35.45
CA ILE A 60 16.10 21.70 35.60
C ILE A 60 16.93 21.28 34.37
N LYS A 61 16.60 21.80 33.17
CA LYS A 61 17.23 21.43 31.89
C LYS A 61 18.28 22.45 31.43
N LYS A 62 18.42 23.58 32.11
CA LYS A 62 19.40 24.62 31.75
C LYS A 62 20.82 24.05 31.68
N ASN A 63 21.23 23.29 32.69
CA ASN A 63 22.57 22.70 32.72
C ASN A 63 22.75 21.61 31.67
N PHE A 64 21.71 20.83 31.35
CA PHE A 64 21.73 19.84 30.28
C PHE A 64 22.02 20.48 28.93
N TYR A 65 21.21 21.46 28.52
CA TYR A 65 21.41 22.14 27.23
C TYR A 65 22.71 22.95 27.23
N LYS A 66 23.05 23.65 28.32
CA LYS A 66 24.33 24.37 28.43
C LYS A 66 25.51 23.43 28.17
N ARG A 67 25.54 22.26 28.80
CA ARG A 67 26.63 21.30 28.61
C ARG A 67 26.72 20.82 27.16
N PHE A 68 25.63 20.32 26.60
CA PHE A 68 25.65 19.69 25.26
C PHE A 68 25.59 20.66 24.07
N LEU A 69 25.54 21.97 24.33
CA LEU A 69 25.78 22.99 23.30
C LEU A 69 27.27 23.33 23.15
N TYR A 70 28.06 23.14 24.20
CA TYR A 70 29.51 23.41 24.21
C TYR A 70 30.35 22.13 24.17
N GLU A 71 29.79 20.99 24.59
CA GLU A 71 30.39 19.67 24.51
C GLU A 71 29.64 18.80 23.49
N PRO A 72 30.34 17.96 22.71
CA PRO A 72 29.70 17.04 21.77
C PRO A 72 28.78 16.05 22.50
N PHE A 73 27.59 15.82 21.94
CA PHE A 73 26.61 14.90 22.50
C PHE A 73 26.99 13.43 22.22
N PRO A 74 27.01 12.54 23.22
CA PRO A 74 27.29 11.13 23.01
C PRO A 74 26.16 10.48 22.20
N VAL A 75 26.50 9.86 21.08
CA VAL A 75 25.56 9.16 20.21
C VAL A 75 25.58 7.67 20.56
N GLU A 76 24.39 7.09 20.73
CA GLU A 76 24.19 5.67 21.06
C GLU A 76 23.37 4.99 19.96
N SER A 77 23.58 3.69 19.77
CA SER A 77 22.78 2.91 18.83
C SER A 77 21.37 2.63 19.37
N SER A 78 20.36 2.75 18.50
CA SER A 78 18.97 2.31 18.76
C SER A 78 18.57 1.08 17.92
N LEU A 79 19.57 0.37 17.37
CA LEU A 79 19.36 -0.74 16.43
C LEU A 79 18.54 -1.90 17.03
N LEU A 80 18.65 -2.15 18.34
CA LEU A 80 17.98 -3.27 19.01
C LEU A 80 16.47 -3.36 18.70
N MET A 81 15.79 -2.22 18.63
CA MET A 81 14.34 -2.19 18.34
C MET A 81 14.00 -2.50 16.88
N ALA A 82 14.91 -2.24 15.95
CA ALA A 82 14.72 -2.42 14.51
C ALA A 82 15.42 -3.68 13.97
N LEU A 83 16.21 -4.36 14.81
CA LEU A 83 17.04 -5.50 14.44
C LEU A 83 16.27 -6.61 13.71
N PRO A 84 15.06 -7.05 14.16
CA PRO A 84 14.31 -8.09 13.44
C PRO A 84 14.03 -7.75 11.98
N ASN A 85 13.69 -6.50 11.67
CA ASN A 85 13.41 -6.09 10.29
C ASN A 85 14.66 -6.16 9.41
N HIS A 86 15.81 -5.74 9.93
CA HIS A 86 17.07 -5.81 9.20
C HIS A 86 17.54 -7.25 8.99
N VAL A 87 17.45 -8.08 10.03
CA VAL A 87 17.81 -9.50 9.94
C VAL A 87 16.90 -10.23 8.96
N ASN A 88 15.58 -9.99 8.98
CA ASN A 88 14.66 -10.54 7.99
C ASN A 88 15.01 -10.15 6.54
N ALA A 89 15.41 -8.89 6.33
CA ALA A 89 15.83 -8.42 5.01
C ALA A 89 17.13 -9.10 4.53
N GLU A 90 18.10 -9.29 5.42
CA GLU A 90 19.37 -9.97 5.09
C GLU A 90 19.21 -11.49 4.91
N ILE A 91 18.28 -12.12 5.64
CA ILE A 91 17.90 -13.53 5.41
C ILE A 91 17.22 -13.67 4.04
N TYR A 92 16.29 -12.76 3.70
CA TYR A 92 15.66 -12.73 2.38
C TYR A 92 16.67 -12.49 1.25
N ALA A 93 17.67 -11.64 1.47
CA ALA A 93 18.75 -11.38 0.52
C ALA A 93 19.74 -12.55 0.37
N GLY A 94 19.74 -13.49 1.32
CA GLY A 94 20.67 -14.62 1.37
C GLY A 94 22.04 -14.31 2.00
N THR A 95 22.22 -13.12 2.59
CA THR A 95 23.44 -12.75 3.32
C THR A 95 23.54 -13.51 4.65
N ILE A 96 22.42 -13.64 5.37
CA ILE A 96 22.32 -14.36 6.63
C ILE A 96 21.66 -15.71 6.38
N ALA A 97 22.35 -16.79 6.73
CA ALA A 97 21.87 -18.16 6.56
C ALA A 97 21.85 -18.97 7.87
N SER A 98 22.43 -18.44 8.95
CA SER A 98 22.52 -19.10 10.25
C SER A 98 22.55 -18.07 11.39
N GLU A 99 22.33 -18.52 12.62
CA GLU A 99 22.39 -17.66 13.82
C GLU A 99 23.78 -17.03 13.99
N GLN A 100 24.84 -17.77 13.64
CA GLN A 100 26.20 -17.27 13.65
C GLN A 100 26.37 -16.06 12.70
N HIS A 101 25.76 -16.09 11.51
CA HIS A 101 25.79 -14.95 10.60
C HIS A 101 25.06 -13.73 11.18
N VAL A 102 24.02 -13.92 12.00
CA VAL A 102 23.35 -12.81 12.70
C VAL A 102 24.29 -12.16 13.70
N MET A 103 25.05 -12.97 14.45
CA MET A 103 26.06 -12.46 15.38
C MET A 103 27.17 -11.68 14.66
N GLU A 104 27.67 -12.21 13.55
CA GLU A 104 28.64 -11.53 12.68
C GLU A 104 28.08 -10.23 12.09
N TYR A 105 26.81 -10.23 11.70
CA TYR A 105 26.10 -9.03 11.26
C TYR A 105 26.10 -7.97 12.36
N ILE A 106 25.69 -8.31 13.59
CA ILE A 106 25.68 -7.39 14.73
C ILE A 106 27.10 -6.88 15.01
N ALA A 107 28.13 -7.73 14.96
CA ALA A 107 29.52 -7.37 15.19
C ALA A 107 30.03 -6.25 14.27
N ASN A 108 29.48 -6.17 13.04
CA ASN A 108 29.81 -5.15 12.06
C ASN A 108 29.03 -3.82 12.22
N THR A 109 28.14 -3.72 13.21
CA THR A 109 27.30 -2.53 13.40
C THR A 109 27.87 -1.54 14.42
N TYR A 110 27.32 -0.32 14.41
CA TYR A 110 27.60 0.67 15.45
C TYR A 110 27.14 0.23 16.85
N LEU A 111 26.13 -0.65 16.93
CA LEU A 111 25.64 -1.21 18.20
C LEU A 111 26.76 -1.96 18.92
N TYR A 112 27.48 -2.85 18.22
CA TYR A 112 28.56 -3.62 18.82
C TYR A 112 29.63 -2.70 19.41
N ARG A 113 30.12 -1.72 18.65
CA ARG A 113 31.11 -0.75 19.14
C ARG A 113 30.65 0.03 20.38
N ARG A 114 29.38 0.42 20.42
CA ARG A 114 28.81 1.15 21.56
C ARG A 114 28.54 0.27 22.77
N LEU A 115 28.16 -0.99 22.56
CA LEU A 115 27.95 -1.95 23.63
C LEU A 115 29.20 -2.09 24.50
N PHE A 116 30.39 -2.28 23.91
CA PHE A 116 31.65 -2.37 24.66
C PHE A 116 32.10 -1.04 25.28
N ALA A 117 31.69 0.10 24.72
CA ALA A 117 32.07 1.42 25.22
C ALA A 117 31.17 1.93 26.35
N ASN A 118 29.88 1.54 26.36
CA ASN A 118 28.91 1.95 27.36
C ASN A 118 27.83 0.87 27.60
N PRO A 119 28.19 -0.29 28.20
CA PRO A 119 27.26 -1.41 28.40
C PRO A 119 26.01 -1.04 29.20
N SER A 120 26.16 -0.18 30.21
CA SER A 120 25.08 0.22 31.11
C SER A 120 23.94 0.95 30.39
N TYR A 121 24.20 1.60 29.25
CA TYR A 121 23.15 2.21 28.43
C TYR A 121 22.19 1.16 27.85
N TYR A 122 22.72 -0.02 27.53
CA TYR A 122 21.96 -1.14 26.98
C TYR A 122 21.34 -2.05 28.05
N GLY A 123 21.47 -1.69 29.33
CA GLY A 123 20.94 -2.47 30.45
C GLY A 123 21.88 -3.56 30.96
N VAL A 124 23.12 -3.63 30.47
CA VAL A 124 24.11 -4.59 30.94
C VAL A 124 24.82 -4.04 32.17
N VAL A 125 24.62 -4.70 33.32
CA VAL A 125 25.22 -4.29 34.61
C VAL A 125 26.64 -4.83 34.77
N ASP A 126 26.87 -6.08 34.35
CA ASP A 126 28.19 -6.71 34.38
C ASP A 126 28.96 -6.43 33.07
N THR A 127 30.12 -5.79 33.19
CA THR A 127 30.94 -5.38 32.04
C THR A 127 32.02 -6.39 31.67
N THR A 128 31.94 -7.62 32.19
CA THR A 128 32.84 -8.72 31.78
C THR A 128 32.62 -9.06 30.30
N PRO A 129 33.67 -9.42 29.54
CA PRO A 129 33.53 -9.86 28.14
C PRO A 129 32.55 -11.02 27.96
N GLU A 130 32.48 -11.90 28.96
CA GLU A 130 31.56 -13.05 29.00
C GLU A 130 30.11 -12.57 29.08
N ALA A 131 29.79 -11.63 29.99
CA ALA A 131 28.44 -11.07 30.13
C ALA A 131 28.00 -10.29 28.87
N LEU A 132 28.91 -9.56 28.22
CA LEU A 132 28.61 -8.85 26.97
C LEU A 132 28.32 -9.82 25.82
N THR A 133 29.06 -10.93 25.77
CA THR A 133 28.83 -11.98 24.76
C THR A 133 27.50 -12.68 25.00
N GLN A 134 27.17 -12.98 26.27
CA GLN A 134 25.87 -13.55 26.64
C GLN A 134 24.72 -12.62 26.26
N PHE A 135 24.85 -11.31 26.51
CA PHE A 135 23.85 -10.33 26.07
C PHE A 135 23.64 -10.35 24.56
N LEU A 136 24.72 -10.47 23.76
CA LEU A 136 24.60 -10.57 22.30
C LEU A 136 23.89 -11.86 21.86
N VAL A 137 24.16 -12.98 22.51
CA VAL A 137 23.43 -14.25 22.28
C VAL A 137 21.94 -14.05 22.56
N GLU A 138 21.58 -13.49 23.73
CA GLU A 138 20.19 -13.21 24.08
C GLU A 138 19.51 -12.27 23.06
N VAL A 139 20.23 -11.28 22.52
CA VAL A 139 19.71 -10.39 21.47
C VAL A 139 19.44 -11.15 20.17
N VAL A 140 20.32 -12.08 19.78
CA VAL A 140 20.13 -12.92 18.58
C VAL A 140 18.94 -13.85 18.79
N ASP A 141 18.86 -14.56 19.91
CA ASP A 141 17.77 -15.49 20.24
C ASP A 141 16.41 -14.77 20.20
N ASN A 142 16.28 -13.65 20.92
CA ASN A 142 15.06 -12.84 20.92
C ASN A 142 14.69 -12.33 19.50
N CYS A 143 15.69 -11.99 18.68
CA CYS A 143 15.46 -11.54 17.31
C CYS A 143 14.88 -12.66 16.44
N ILE A 144 15.43 -13.88 16.55
CA ILE A 144 14.96 -15.05 15.81
C ILE A 144 13.57 -15.44 16.30
N GLU A 145 13.34 -15.49 17.62
CA GLU A 145 12.03 -15.77 18.19
C GLU A 145 10.94 -14.81 17.69
N GLU A 146 11.19 -13.49 17.67
CA GLU A 146 10.23 -12.52 17.15
C GLU A 146 9.93 -12.71 15.65
N LEU A 147 10.92 -13.11 14.85
CA LEU A 147 10.74 -13.38 13.42
C LEU A 147 9.97 -14.68 13.17
N VAL A 148 10.23 -15.72 13.97
CA VAL A 148 9.46 -16.97 13.95
C VAL A 148 8.02 -16.71 14.38
N LEU A 149 7.80 -15.96 15.46
CA LEU A 149 6.45 -15.54 15.91
C LEU A 149 5.69 -14.74 14.84
N SER A 150 6.40 -14.07 13.95
CA SER A 150 5.82 -13.31 12.84
C SER A 150 5.66 -14.15 11.57
N ASN A 151 6.01 -15.44 11.62
CA ASN A 151 6.07 -16.36 10.48
C ASN A 151 6.92 -15.81 9.32
N CYS A 152 7.95 -15.00 9.62
CA CYS A 152 8.82 -14.38 8.63
C CYS A 152 10.00 -15.29 8.24
N ILE A 153 10.40 -16.20 9.12
CA ILE A 153 11.50 -17.14 8.88
C ILE A 153 11.08 -18.57 9.26
N ILE A 154 11.74 -19.55 8.65
CA ILE A 154 11.63 -20.97 8.96
C ILE A 154 13.04 -21.45 9.35
N ILE A 155 13.14 -22.16 10.47
CA ILE A 155 14.38 -22.78 10.93
C ILE A 155 14.39 -24.21 10.39
N ASN A 156 15.42 -24.55 9.62
CA ASN A 156 15.66 -25.92 9.19
C ASN A 156 16.52 -26.63 10.24
N GLU A 157 15.91 -27.50 11.06
CA GLU A 157 16.60 -28.19 12.16
C GLU A 157 17.75 -29.10 11.69
N ASP A 158 17.63 -29.70 10.49
CA ASP A 158 18.62 -30.65 9.98
C ASP A 158 19.94 -29.96 9.59
N GLU A 159 19.86 -28.74 9.05
CA GLU A 159 21.00 -27.98 8.53
C GLU A 159 21.40 -26.80 9.44
N GLN A 160 20.63 -26.56 10.52
CA GLN A 160 20.72 -25.35 11.35
C GLN A 160 20.71 -24.06 10.51
N SER A 161 19.90 -24.05 9.45
CA SER A 161 19.83 -22.95 8.49
C SER A 161 18.55 -22.13 8.64
N LEU A 162 18.67 -20.82 8.44
CA LEU A 162 17.58 -19.86 8.49
C LEU A 162 17.12 -19.57 7.05
N ILE A 163 15.83 -19.81 6.78
CA ILE A 163 15.24 -19.60 5.46
C ILE A 163 14.13 -18.55 5.57
N SER A 164 14.07 -17.63 4.61
CA SER A 164 12.99 -16.64 4.54
C SER A 164 11.67 -17.33 4.20
N ALA A 165 10.65 -17.11 5.02
CA ALA A 165 9.28 -17.54 4.74
C ALA A 165 8.61 -16.57 3.75
N PRO A 166 7.51 -16.96 3.07
CA PRO A 166 6.79 -16.07 2.16
C PRO A 166 6.38 -14.72 2.79
N LEU A 167 5.98 -14.72 4.06
CA LEU A 167 5.63 -13.49 4.78
C LEU A 167 6.86 -12.62 5.07
N GLY A 168 8.01 -13.22 5.35
CA GLY A 168 9.29 -12.51 5.51
C GLY A 168 9.74 -11.86 4.19
N ALA A 169 9.57 -12.56 3.07
CA ALA A 169 9.82 -12.02 1.74
C ALA A 169 8.92 -10.82 1.43
N ILE A 170 7.62 -10.90 1.73
CA ILE A 170 6.67 -9.79 1.55
C ILE A 170 7.08 -8.58 2.42
N ALA A 171 7.43 -8.80 3.69
CA ALA A 171 7.90 -7.72 4.57
C ALA A 171 9.14 -7.01 4.00
N SER A 172 10.12 -7.79 3.50
CA SER A 172 11.36 -7.26 2.93
C SER A 172 11.16 -6.52 1.61
N VAL A 173 10.37 -7.06 0.68
CA VAL A 173 10.10 -6.45 -0.64
C VAL A 173 9.38 -5.11 -0.51
N TYR A 174 8.43 -5.01 0.41
CA TYR A 174 7.63 -3.80 0.62
C TYR A 174 8.14 -2.90 1.74
N TYR A 175 9.30 -3.21 2.32
CA TYR A 175 9.91 -2.46 3.43
C TYR A 175 8.95 -2.27 4.62
N LEU A 176 8.17 -3.29 4.96
CA LEU A 176 7.21 -3.27 6.06
C LEU A 176 7.84 -3.78 7.35
N ASN A 177 7.24 -3.42 8.47
CA ASN A 177 7.62 -3.99 9.75
C ASN A 177 7.14 -5.46 9.82
N HIS A 178 7.94 -6.38 10.35
CA HIS A 178 7.56 -7.79 10.52
C HIS A 178 6.26 -7.92 11.33
N LYS A 179 6.03 -7.02 12.28
CA LYS A 179 4.80 -6.95 13.09
C LYS A 179 3.56 -6.64 12.26
N THR A 180 3.71 -5.92 11.15
CA THR A 180 2.62 -5.59 10.24
C THR A 180 2.18 -6.79 9.43
N VAL A 181 3.13 -7.54 8.90
CA VAL A 181 2.80 -8.77 8.18
C VAL A 181 2.21 -9.81 9.13
N ARG A 182 2.70 -9.88 10.38
CA ARG A 182 2.07 -10.65 11.47
C ARG A 182 0.62 -10.21 11.73
N PHE A 183 0.36 -8.90 11.78
CA PHE A 183 -0.97 -8.34 11.94
C PHE A 183 -1.90 -8.68 10.76
N PHE A 184 -1.41 -8.62 9.52
CA PHE A 184 -2.20 -9.01 8.35
C PHE A 184 -2.50 -10.51 8.31
N ALA A 185 -1.56 -11.36 8.72
CA ALA A 185 -1.79 -12.79 8.80
C ALA A 185 -2.92 -13.18 9.78
N SER A 186 -3.15 -12.37 10.83
CA SER A 186 -4.24 -12.60 11.79
C SER A 186 -5.53 -11.83 11.49
N SER A 187 -5.45 -10.71 10.77
CA SER A 187 -6.58 -9.79 10.58
C SER A 187 -7.28 -9.94 9.23
N LEU A 188 -6.56 -10.40 8.18
CA LEU A 188 -7.17 -10.62 6.87
C LEU A 188 -7.96 -11.93 6.85
N THR A 189 -9.14 -11.91 6.23
CA THR A 189 -10.01 -13.07 6.06
C THR A 189 -10.16 -13.43 4.58
N PRO A 190 -10.65 -14.63 4.22
CA PRO A 190 -10.84 -15.04 2.82
C PRO A 190 -11.91 -14.24 2.05
N THR A 191 -12.82 -13.57 2.76
CA THR A 191 -13.99 -12.87 2.22
C THR A 191 -14.07 -11.44 2.73
N ALA A 192 -12.92 -10.79 2.96
CA ALA A 192 -12.88 -9.47 3.55
C ALA A 192 -13.48 -8.43 2.59
N THR A 193 -14.38 -7.59 3.10
CA THR A 193 -14.98 -6.51 2.31
C THR A 193 -14.07 -5.28 2.25
N VAL A 194 -14.34 -4.37 1.32
CA VAL A 194 -13.56 -3.14 1.18
C VAL A 194 -13.60 -2.30 2.47
N GLU A 195 -14.75 -2.23 3.14
CA GLU A 195 -14.94 -1.49 4.39
C GLU A 195 -14.16 -2.11 5.57
N GLU A 196 -14.08 -3.43 5.62
CA GLU A 196 -13.24 -4.15 6.58
C GLU A 196 -11.76 -3.88 6.30
N LEU A 197 -11.34 -3.91 5.03
CA LEU A 197 -9.96 -3.63 4.64
C LEU A 197 -9.53 -2.19 4.91
N ILE A 198 -10.44 -1.20 4.86
CA ILE A 198 -10.13 0.18 5.29
C ILE A 198 -9.78 0.21 6.78
N LYS A 199 -10.50 -0.54 7.61
CA LYS A 199 -10.20 -0.65 9.06
C LYS A 199 -8.86 -1.35 9.28
N VAL A 200 -8.63 -2.49 8.63
CA VAL A 200 -7.36 -3.23 8.71
C VAL A 200 -6.19 -2.36 8.25
N LEU A 201 -6.36 -1.56 7.19
CA LEU A 201 -5.34 -0.62 6.73
C LEU A 201 -5.06 0.47 7.77
N ALA A 202 -6.08 1.03 8.41
CA ALA A 202 -5.91 2.08 9.42
C ALA A 202 -5.27 1.58 10.72
N ASP A 203 -5.57 0.34 11.12
CA ASP A 203 -5.06 -0.30 12.33
C ASP A 203 -3.64 -0.90 12.15
N CYS A 204 -3.01 -0.71 10.99
CA CYS A 204 -1.68 -1.27 10.74
C CYS A 204 -0.59 -0.57 11.59
N PRO A 205 0.43 -1.31 12.06
CA PRO A 205 1.53 -0.76 12.88
C PRO A 205 2.34 0.38 12.22
N GLU A 206 2.34 0.49 10.89
CA GLU A 206 3.00 1.58 10.16
C GLU A 206 2.41 2.95 10.51
N TYR A 207 1.15 2.98 10.95
CA TYR A 207 0.45 4.21 11.29
C TYR A 207 0.53 4.58 12.78
N ASP A 208 1.28 3.83 13.59
CA ASP A 208 1.59 4.17 14.98
C ASP A 208 2.25 5.54 15.11
N GLU A 209 3.05 5.92 14.11
CA GLU A 209 3.84 7.16 14.13
C GLU A 209 3.04 8.41 13.77
N ILE A 210 1.79 8.28 13.30
CA ILE A 210 0.94 9.41 12.97
C ILE A 210 0.77 10.30 14.21
N PRO A 211 1.07 11.61 14.13
CA PRO A 211 1.05 12.46 15.30
C PRO A 211 -0.39 12.73 15.74
N VAL A 212 -0.71 12.41 16.99
CA VAL A 212 -1.92 12.89 17.67
C VAL A 212 -1.58 14.09 18.53
N ARG A 213 -2.13 15.26 18.18
CA ARG A 213 -1.91 16.53 18.88
C ARG A 213 -2.98 16.75 19.96
N HIS A 214 -2.72 17.72 20.83
CA HIS A 214 -3.65 18.06 21.91
C HIS A 214 -4.98 18.63 21.36
N ASN A 215 -6.10 18.23 21.95
CA ASN A 215 -7.47 18.58 21.54
C ASN A 215 -7.91 18.04 20.16
N GLU A 216 -7.11 17.18 19.51
CA GLU A 216 -7.53 16.53 18.27
C GLU A 216 -8.63 15.47 18.50
N ASP A 217 -8.81 14.99 19.74
CA ASP A 217 -9.90 14.10 20.13
C ASP A 217 -11.28 14.71 19.86
N GLN A 218 -11.45 16.02 20.11
CA GLN A 218 -12.68 16.74 19.82
C GLN A 218 -12.92 16.85 18.31
N ILE A 219 -11.87 17.16 17.54
CA ILE A 219 -11.92 17.27 16.09
C ILE A 219 -12.25 15.91 15.47
N ASN A 220 -11.60 14.85 15.95
CA ASN A 220 -11.86 13.47 15.53
C ASN A 220 -13.31 13.07 15.84
N GLY A 221 -13.83 13.47 17.00
CA GLY A 221 -15.24 13.27 17.36
C GLY A 221 -16.22 13.96 16.41
N HIS A 222 -15.92 15.20 16.00
CA HIS A 222 -16.72 15.92 15.00
C HIS A 222 -16.62 15.28 13.61
N LEU A 223 -15.43 14.88 13.16
CA LEU A 223 -15.24 14.18 11.89
C LEU A 223 -16.06 12.88 11.87
N GLN A 224 -16.00 12.09 12.94
CA GLN A 224 -16.73 10.81 13.04
C GLN A 224 -18.25 10.95 12.89
N GLN A 225 -18.84 12.09 13.25
CA GLN A 225 -20.27 12.35 13.06
C GLN A 225 -20.64 12.46 11.58
N ILE A 226 -19.73 13.01 10.75
CA ILE A 226 -19.94 13.29 9.33
C ILE A 226 -19.54 12.10 8.46
N MET A 227 -18.56 11.30 8.89
CA MET A 227 -18.03 10.18 8.10
C MET A 227 -19.07 9.08 7.81
N PRO A 228 -19.03 8.45 6.61
CA PRO A 228 -19.89 7.32 6.26
C PRO A 228 -19.74 6.11 7.19
N LEU A 229 -18.50 5.69 7.47
CA LEU A 229 -18.25 4.51 8.30
C LEU A 229 -18.16 4.93 9.78
N LYS A 230 -18.91 4.22 10.63
CA LYS A 230 -18.94 4.50 12.06
C LYS A 230 -17.95 3.64 12.82
N LEU A 231 -17.13 4.31 13.64
CA LEU A 231 -16.29 3.64 14.63
C LEU A 231 -17.13 3.07 15.78
N PRO A 232 -16.65 2.02 16.47
CA PRO A 232 -17.26 1.55 17.71
C PRO A 232 -17.39 2.66 18.75
N VAL A 233 -18.41 2.56 19.61
CA VAL A 233 -18.69 3.58 20.65
C VAL A 233 -17.49 3.75 21.61
N ASP A 234 -16.76 2.66 21.86
CA ASP A 234 -15.60 2.64 22.76
C ASP A 234 -14.27 3.00 22.06
N ALA A 235 -14.31 3.45 20.81
CA ALA A 235 -13.10 3.79 20.06
C ALA A 235 -12.35 4.96 20.70
N ALA A 236 -11.05 4.79 20.88
CA ALA A 236 -10.17 5.81 21.43
C ALA A 236 -9.89 6.91 20.39
N LEU A 237 -10.66 8.01 20.45
CA LEU A 237 -10.48 9.18 19.56
C LEU A 237 -9.11 9.87 19.68
N ASP A 238 -8.33 9.52 20.69
CA ASP A 238 -6.96 9.98 20.94
C ASP A 238 -5.87 9.00 20.44
N SER A 239 -6.26 7.99 19.64
CA SER A 239 -5.39 7.00 19.02
C SER A 239 -4.90 7.40 17.62
N SER A 240 -3.66 7.04 17.29
CA SER A 240 -3.09 7.23 15.95
C SER A 240 -3.89 6.49 14.87
N HIS A 241 -4.34 5.27 15.15
CA HIS A 241 -5.11 4.46 14.19
C HIS A 241 -6.51 5.04 13.92
N THR A 242 -7.18 5.53 14.96
CA THR A 242 -8.48 6.23 14.80
C THR A 242 -8.32 7.47 13.93
N LYS A 243 -7.24 8.22 14.13
CA LYS A 243 -6.92 9.35 13.25
C LYS A 243 -6.62 8.89 11.82
N ALA A 244 -5.85 7.82 11.63
CA ALA A 244 -5.57 7.24 10.30
C ALA A 244 -6.87 6.87 9.56
N PHE A 245 -7.79 6.19 10.26
CA PHE A 245 -9.10 5.79 9.74
C PHE A 245 -9.91 6.99 9.26
N LEU A 246 -10.04 8.02 10.10
CA LEU A 246 -10.75 9.26 9.75
C LEU A 246 -10.10 10.01 8.59
N LEU A 247 -8.76 10.02 8.51
CA LEU A 247 -8.04 10.65 7.41
C LEU A 247 -8.22 9.91 6.07
N LEU A 248 -8.30 8.57 6.11
CA LEU A 248 -8.63 7.76 4.93
C LEU A 248 -10.04 8.06 4.44
N GLU A 249 -11.03 8.05 5.33
CA GLU A 249 -12.41 8.39 4.96
C GLU A 249 -12.56 9.83 4.47
N ALA A 250 -11.84 10.78 5.09
CA ALA A 250 -11.82 12.17 4.66
C ALA A 250 -11.26 12.32 3.25
N HIS A 251 -10.27 11.50 2.88
CA HIS A 251 -9.68 11.47 1.53
C HIS A 251 -10.73 11.02 0.51
N LEU A 252 -11.38 9.89 0.79
CA LEU A 252 -12.40 9.28 -0.08
C LEU A 252 -13.67 10.12 -0.21
N SER A 253 -14.00 10.90 0.82
CA SER A 253 -15.21 11.74 0.88
C SER A 253 -14.96 13.21 0.54
N HIS A 254 -13.73 13.58 0.15
CA HIS A 254 -13.34 14.95 -0.19
C HIS A 254 -13.61 15.99 0.91
N ILE A 255 -13.50 15.60 2.17
CA ILE A 255 -13.75 16.50 3.29
C ILE A 255 -12.62 17.52 3.39
N LYS A 256 -12.98 18.79 3.52
CA LYS A 256 -12.01 19.87 3.69
C LYS A 256 -11.37 19.79 5.08
N LEU A 257 -10.09 19.45 5.11
CA LEU A 257 -9.29 19.32 6.33
C LEU A 257 -8.50 20.60 6.64
N MET A 258 -8.10 20.75 7.91
CA MET A 258 -7.15 21.79 8.34
C MET A 258 -5.71 21.45 7.91
N THR A 259 -4.83 22.46 7.87
CA THR A 259 -3.46 22.32 7.35
C THR A 259 -2.68 21.17 7.99
N ASP A 260 -2.77 21.01 9.31
CA ASP A 260 -2.09 19.94 10.04
C ASP A 260 -2.60 18.54 9.63
N TYR A 261 -3.92 18.38 9.48
CA TYR A 261 -4.54 17.14 9.04
C TYR A 261 -4.21 16.83 7.57
N ILE A 262 -4.06 17.86 6.72
CA ILE A 262 -3.62 17.67 5.33
C ILE A 262 -2.18 17.13 5.30
N THR A 263 -1.29 17.64 6.16
CA THR A 263 0.08 17.12 6.24
C THR A 263 0.12 15.68 6.73
N ASP A 264 -0.70 15.34 7.74
CA ASP A 264 -0.78 13.99 8.27
C ASP A 264 -1.38 13.01 7.25
N GLN A 265 -2.43 13.43 6.53
CA GLN A 265 -3.07 12.65 5.47
C GLN A 265 -2.09 12.34 4.34
N ARG A 266 -1.30 13.32 3.89
CA ARG A 266 -0.26 13.09 2.87
C ARG A 266 0.79 12.08 3.34
N SER A 267 1.30 12.25 4.56
CA SER A 267 2.29 11.31 5.11
C SER A 267 1.74 9.87 5.24
N MET A 268 0.46 9.72 5.53
CA MET A 268 -0.23 8.43 5.60
C MET A 268 -0.41 7.81 4.20
N LEU A 269 -0.90 8.61 3.25
CA LEU A 269 -1.12 8.21 1.85
C LEU A 269 0.19 7.85 1.13
N ASP A 270 1.32 8.47 1.48
CA ASP A 270 2.65 8.12 0.96
C ASP A 270 3.01 6.64 1.18
N GLN A 271 2.54 6.07 2.30
CA GLN A 271 2.85 4.70 2.71
C GLN A 271 1.77 3.69 2.29
N CYS A 272 0.57 4.14 1.90
CA CYS A 272 -0.57 3.23 1.71
C CYS A 272 -0.33 2.17 0.63
N PHE A 273 0.29 2.53 -0.50
CA PHE A 273 0.43 1.60 -1.63
C PHE A 273 1.41 0.46 -1.36
N ARG A 274 2.48 0.67 -0.58
CA ARG A 274 3.35 -0.44 -0.18
C ARG A 274 2.63 -1.41 0.76
N ILE A 275 1.77 -0.87 1.64
CA ILE A 275 0.97 -1.66 2.59
C ILE A 275 -0.12 -2.46 1.85
N LEU A 276 -0.87 -1.80 0.96
CA LEU A 276 -1.90 -2.44 0.13
C LEU A 276 -1.32 -3.53 -0.77
N ASN A 277 -0.13 -3.31 -1.34
CA ASN A 277 0.53 -4.34 -2.16
C ASN A 277 0.91 -5.57 -1.33
N ALA A 278 1.32 -5.39 -0.07
CA ALA A 278 1.54 -6.51 0.83
C ALA A 278 0.23 -7.22 1.19
N MET A 279 -0.86 -6.50 1.48
CA MET A 279 -2.19 -7.09 1.70
C MET A 279 -2.64 -7.94 0.50
N LEU A 280 -2.40 -7.44 -0.72
CA LEU A 280 -2.70 -8.17 -1.95
C LEU A 280 -1.85 -9.44 -2.07
N ASP A 281 -0.54 -9.35 -1.86
CA ASP A 281 0.36 -10.50 -2.00
C ASP A 281 0.11 -11.58 -0.93
N ILE A 282 -0.28 -11.18 0.29
CA ILE A 282 -0.74 -12.12 1.34
C ILE A 282 -2.05 -12.80 0.90
N SER A 283 -2.98 -12.05 0.32
CA SER A 283 -4.24 -12.62 -0.20
C SER A 283 -3.98 -13.62 -1.35
N ILE A 284 -3.01 -13.32 -2.23
CA ILE A 284 -2.57 -14.22 -3.30
C ILE A 284 -1.91 -15.48 -2.72
N LEU A 285 -1.05 -15.33 -1.71
CA LEU A 285 -0.39 -16.45 -1.03
C LEU A 285 -1.40 -17.45 -0.44
N HIS A 286 -2.49 -16.94 0.14
CA HIS A 286 -3.58 -17.76 0.68
C HIS A 286 -4.65 -18.14 -0.35
N LYS A 287 -4.51 -17.70 -1.60
CA LYS A 287 -5.46 -17.90 -2.71
C LYS A 287 -6.87 -17.34 -2.46
N TRP A 288 -6.99 -16.24 -1.73
CA TRP A 288 -8.28 -15.62 -1.43
C TRP A 288 -8.69 -14.67 -2.56
N LEU A 289 -9.57 -15.13 -3.44
CA LEU A 289 -10.03 -14.35 -4.59
C LEU A 289 -10.78 -13.08 -4.17
N SER A 290 -11.78 -13.23 -3.30
CA SER A 290 -12.63 -12.10 -2.89
C SER A 290 -11.80 -10.99 -2.23
N THR A 291 -10.97 -11.33 -1.25
CA THR A 291 -10.10 -10.36 -0.58
C THR A 291 -9.10 -9.72 -1.53
N ALA A 292 -8.49 -10.47 -2.45
CA ALA A 292 -7.58 -9.90 -3.44
C ALA A 292 -8.27 -8.85 -4.32
N LEU A 293 -9.49 -9.13 -4.80
CA LEU A 293 -10.29 -8.17 -5.57
C LEU A 293 -10.66 -6.94 -4.73
N SER A 294 -11.11 -7.12 -3.49
CA SER A 294 -11.42 -6.02 -2.57
C SER A 294 -10.21 -5.12 -2.29
N VAL A 295 -9.00 -5.69 -2.16
CA VAL A 295 -7.77 -4.91 -2.00
C VAL A 295 -7.46 -4.07 -3.24
N ILE A 296 -7.68 -4.60 -4.44
CA ILE A 296 -7.45 -3.85 -5.70
C ILE A 296 -8.45 -2.71 -5.82
N ILE A 297 -9.72 -2.95 -5.50
CA ILE A 297 -10.74 -1.88 -5.46
C ILE A 297 -10.33 -0.79 -4.47
N LEU A 298 -9.84 -1.17 -3.28
CA LEU A 298 -9.34 -0.21 -2.30
C LEU A 298 -8.13 0.60 -2.82
N MET A 299 -7.23 -0.02 -3.59
CA MET A 299 -6.13 0.71 -4.26
C MET A 299 -6.66 1.77 -5.23
N GLN A 300 -7.67 1.42 -6.06
CA GLN A 300 -8.29 2.36 -6.99
C GLN A 300 -9.01 3.50 -6.27
N MET A 301 -9.75 3.17 -5.21
CA MET A 301 -10.44 4.15 -4.36
C MET A 301 -9.47 5.18 -3.79
N ILE A 302 -8.33 4.74 -3.28
CA ILE A 302 -7.32 5.64 -2.71
C ILE A 302 -6.61 6.45 -3.81
N ALA A 303 -6.33 5.86 -4.96
CA ALA A 303 -5.71 6.55 -6.10
C ALA A 303 -6.59 7.70 -6.62
N GLN A 304 -7.89 7.45 -6.81
CA GLN A 304 -8.83 8.43 -7.36
C GLN A 304 -9.56 9.25 -6.28
N ALA A 305 -9.39 8.87 -5.02
CA ALA A 305 -10.03 9.46 -3.85
C ALA A 305 -11.58 9.34 -3.90
N VAL A 306 -12.14 8.24 -4.39
CA VAL A 306 -13.61 8.07 -4.54
C VAL A 306 -14.04 6.75 -3.91
N TRP A 307 -15.26 6.66 -3.41
CA TRP A 307 -15.80 5.40 -2.89
C TRP A 307 -16.15 4.42 -4.02
N HIS A 308 -16.04 3.11 -3.76
CA HIS A 308 -16.44 2.10 -4.74
C HIS A 308 -17.96 2.07 -5.01
N THR A 309 -18.75 2.56 -4.05
CA THR A 309 -20.21 2.72 -4.15
C THR A 309 -20.63 3.92 -4.98
N ASP A 310 -19.72 4.89 -5.17
CA ASP A 310 -19.99 6.12 -5.88
C ASP A 310 -19.97 5.88 -7.40
N HIS A 311 -20.68 6.73 -8.14
CA HIS A 311 -20.73 6.59 -9.59
C HIS A 311 -19.33 6.86 -10.21
N PRO A 312 -18.80 5.99 -11.11
CA PRO A 312 -17.44 6.12 -11.64
C PRO A 312 -17.13 7.46 -12.34
N LEU A 313 -18.15 8.15 -12.84
CA LEU A 313 -17.99 9.47 -13.47
C LEU A 313 -17.67 10.60 -12.48
N LEU A 314 -17.82 10.42 -11.17
CA LEU A 314 -17.46 11.43 -10.16
C LEU A 314 -15.95 11.71 -10.09
N VAL A 315 -15.14 10.84 -10.69
CA VAL A 315 -13.70 11.08 -10.83
C VAL A 315 -13.39 12.16 -11.88
N VAL A 316 -14.31 12.40 -12.82
CA VAL A 316 -14.15 13.45 -13.83
C VAL A 316 -14.31 14.83 -13.15
N PRO A 317 -13.37 15.76 -13.34
CA PRO A 317 -13.47 17.10 -12.78
C PRO A 317 -14.81 17.77 -13.10
N HIS A 318 -15.35 18.49 -12.11
CA HIS A 318 -16.63 19.24 -12.18
C HIS A 318 -17.89 18.40 -12.33
N PHE A 319 -17.81 17.06 -12.36
CA PHE A 319 -18.99 16.22 -12.40
C PHE A 319 -19.56 16.09 -10.99
N SER A 320 -20.81 16.50 -10.83
CA SER A 320 -21.63 16.28 -9.64
C SER A 320 -22.69 15.20 -9.93
N GLU A 321 -23.34 14.69 -8.88
CA GLU A 321 -24.44 13.74 -9.01
C GLU A 321 -25.55 14.28 -9.93
N GLU A 322 -25.92 15.56 -9.80
CA GLU A 322 -26.91 16.23 -10.66
C GLU A 322 -26.54 16.20 -12.15
N ILE A 323 -25.24 16.30 -12.47
CA ILE A 323 -24.74 16.26 -13.84
C ILE A 323 -24.82 14.83 -14.38
N ILE A 324 -24.50 13.84 -13.55
CA ILE A 324 -24.54 12.42 -13.91
C ILE A 324 -25.97 11.99 -14.19
N GLU A 325 -26.94 12.43 -13.40
CA GLU A 325 -28.37 12.16 -13.64
C GLU A 325 -28.84 12.70 -15.00
N ARG A 326 -28.33 13.86 -15.44
CA ARG A 326 -28.67 14.44 -16.74
C ARG A 326 -28.02 13.73 -17.93
N ILE A 327 -26.80 13.24 -17.74
CA ILE A 327 -26.06 12.52 -18.78
C ILE A 327 -26.63 11.10 -18.94
N GLY A 328 -26.96 10.45 -17.82
CA GLY A 328 -27.52 9.11 -17.73
C GLY A 328 -26.76 8.26 -16.70
N THR A 329 -27.49 7.62 -15.80
CA THR A 329 -26.96 6.81 -14.69
C THR A 329 -26.28 5.52 -15.13
N ASP A 330 -26.53 5.06 -16.36
CA ASP A 330 -25.98 3.80 -16.87
C ASP A 330 -24.65 3.99 -17.61
N LEU A 331 -24.13 5.23 -17.68
CA LEU A 331 -22.95 5.56 -18.46
C LEU A 331 -21.67 5.45 -17.62
N THR A 332 -20.81 4.48 -17.96
CA THR A 332 -19.45 4.39 -17.42
C THR A 332 -18.45 5.17 -18.28
N ILE A 333 -17.21 5.35 -17.79
CA ILE A 333 -16.16 6.08 -18.52
C ILE A 333 -15.91 5.51 -19.94
N PRO A 334 -15.77 4.18 -20.14
CA PRO A 334 -15.62 3.62 -21.48
C PRO A 334 -16.81 3.91 -22.41
N ILE A 335 -18.03 3.81 -21.89
CA ILE A 335 -19.25 4.03 -22.68
C ILE A 335 -19.35 5.51 -23.09
N LEU A 336 -19.06 6.42 -22.16
CA LEU A 336 -19.06 7.85 -22.42
C LEU A 336 -18.02 8.24 -23.49
N LYS A 337 -16.81 7.67 -23.42
CA LYS A 337 -15.75 7.88 -24.42
C LYS A 337 -16.17 7.41 -25.81
N ASN A 338 -16.80 6.24 -25.89
CA ASN A 338 -17.34 5.73 -27.15
C ASN A 338 -18.49 6.60 -27.69
N HIS A 339 -19.40 7.06 -26.83
CA HIS A 339 -20.51 7.94 -27.20
C HIS A 339 -20.06 9.31 -27.72
N PHE A 340 -18.93 9.82 -27.23
CA PHE A 340 -18.26 11.02 -27.75
C PHE A 340 -17.35 10.75 -28.94
N GLY A 341 -17.04 9.48 -29.24
CA GLY A 341 -16.14 9.08 -30.31
C GLY A 341 -14.69 9.48 -30.07
N LEU A 342 -14.28 9.61 -28.80
CA LEU A 342 -12.94 10.03 -28.38
C LEU A 342 -11.86 8.97 -28.66
N ASP A 343 -12.29 7.76 -29.02
CA ASP A 343 -11.42 6.63 -29.35
C ASP A 343 -11.05 6.56 -30.85
N LYS A 344 -11.50 7.53 -31.67
CA LYS A 344 -11.30 7.57 -33.13
C LYS A 344 -10.11 8.46 -33.52
N ALA A 345 -9.58 8.24 -34.73
CA ALA A 345 -8.36 8.89 -35.23
C ALA A 345 -8.39 10.43 -35.25
N ASN A 346 -9.56 11.06 -35.48
CA ASN A 346 -9.70 12.53 -35.53
C ASN A 346 -10.02 13.12 -34.14
N ILE A 347 -9.02 13.09 -33.25
CA ILE A 347 -9.18 13.44 -31.83
C ILE A 347 -9.57 14.91 -31.63
N GLU A 348 -9.00 15.85 -32.39
CA GLU A 348 -9.31 17.28 -32.23
C GLU A 348 -10.77 17.62 -32.57
N GLN A 349 -11.31 17.02 -33.63
CA GLN A 349 -12.71 17.20 -34.01
C GLN A 349 -13.64 16.51 -33.01
N ALA A 350 -13.28 15.30 -32.55
CA ALA A 350 -14.03 14.58 -31.53
C ALA A 350 -14.06 15.35 -30.21
N ARG A 351 -12.93 15.94 -29.79
CA ARG A 351 -12.82 16.81 -28.61
C ARG A 351 -13.78 18.01 -28.70
N LYS A 352 -13.74 18.78 -29.79
CA LYS A 352 -14.65 19.93 -29.98
C LYS A 352 -16.12 19.51 -29.96
N LYS A 353 -16.45 18.38 -30.58
CA LYS A 353 -17.82 17.84 -30.59
C LYS A 353 -18.27 17.37 -29.20
N ALA A 354 -17.38 16.73 -28.44
CA ALA A 354 -17.64 16.27 -27.09
C ALA A 354 -17.88 17.45 -26.14
N VAL A 355 -17.03 18.49 -26.20
CA VAL A 355 -17.20 19.72 -25.42
C VAL A 355 -18.55 20.37 -25.71
N LYS A 356 -18.90 20.55 -26.99
CA LYS A 356 -20.20 21.10 -27.38
C LYS A 356 -21.36 20.27 -26.83
N LYS A 357 -21.27 18.94 -26.93
CA LYS A 357 -22.31 18.04 -26.44
C LYS A 357 -22.45 18.06 -24.92
N LEU A 358 -21.35 18.22 -24.17
CA LEU A 358 -21.40 18.41 -22.72
C LEU A 358 -22.04 19.75 -22.36
N LEU A 359 -21.70 20.82 -23.07
CA LEU A 359 -22.34 22.13 -22.88
C LEU A 359 -23.84 22.09 -23.16
N ASP A 360 -24.27 21.31 -24.15
CA ASP A 360 -25.69 21.15 -24.49
C ASP A 360 -26.44 20.29 -23.44
N MET A 361 -25.75 19.35 -22.78
CA MET A 361 -26.33 18.39 -21.83
C MET A 361 -26.28 18.84 -20.36
N THR A 362 -25.37 19.76 -20.02
CA THR A 362 -25.02 20.08 -18.62
C THR A 362 -24.94 21.60 -18.40
N VAL A 363 -24.78 22.04 -17.15
CA VAL A 363 -24.74 23.49 -16.79
C VAL A 363 -23.29 24.00 -16.62
N ILE A 364 -22.30 23.21 -17.04
CA ILE A 364 -20.89 23.56 -16.85
C ILE A 364 -20.44 24.60 -17.88
N ASP A 365 -19.41 25.37 -17.55
CA ASP A 365 -18.83 26.34 -18.49
C ASP A 365 -17.88 25.67 -19.51
N GLU A 366 -17.44 26.42 -20.52
CA GLU A 366 -16.56 25.90 -21.58
C GLU A 366 -15.21 25.42 -21.05
N PHE A 367 -14.68 26.03 -19.99
CA PHE A 367 -13.42 25.64 -19.37
C PHE A 367 -13.56 24.30 -18.64
N GLN A 368 -14.61 24.16 -17.82
CA GLN A 368 -14.96 22.95 -17.09
C GLN A 368 -15.25 21.79 -18.06
N ALA A 369 -16.02 22.03 -19.13
CA ALA A 369 -16.28 21.03 -20.15
C ALA A 369 -14.99 20.57 -20.84
N THR A 370 -14.07 21.50 -21.12
CA THR A 370 -12.78 21.19 -21.74
C THR A 370 -11.92 20.34 -20.81
N GLU A 371 -11.82 20.69 -19.53
CA GLU A 371 -11.06 19.94 -18.53
C GLU A 371 -11.61 18.52 -18.31
N ALA A 372 -12.94 18.37 -18.29
CA ALA A 372 -13.60 17.07 -18.21
C ALA A 372 -13.27 16.18 -19.42
N VAL A 373 -13.36 16.73 -20.65
CA VAL A 373 -13.03 15.98 -21.87
C VAL A 373 -11.54 15.62 -21.92
N ASP A 374 -10.66 16.52 -21.51
CA ASP A 374 -9.22 16.26 -21.45
C ASP A 374 -8.89 15.16 -20.43
N THR A 375 -9.62 15.12 -19.31
CA THR A 375 -9.52 14.02 -18.33
C THR A 375 -9.97 12.68 -18.93
N LEU A 376 -11.11 12.66 -19.63
CA LEU A 376 -11.58 11.46 -20.31
C LEU A 376 -10.57 10.96 -21.35
N LEU A 377 -9.92 11.87 -22.10
CA LEU A 377 -8.89 11.47 -23.07
C LEU A 377 -7.71 10.74 -22.42
N LYS A 378 -7.27 11.17 -21.22
CA LYS A 378 -6.19 10.55 -20.44
C LYS A 378 -6.55 9.20 -19.83
N TRP A 379 -7.84 8.89 -19.71
CA TRP A 379 -8.29 7.65 -19.09
C TRP A 379 -7.94 6.40 -19.93
N PRO A 380 -7.14 5.45 -19.41
CA PRO A 380 -6.62 4.34 -20.23
C PRO A 380 -7.67 3.24 -20.39
N ILE A 381 -8.27 3.11 -21.58
CA ILE A 381 -9.17 2.00 -21.89
C ILE A 381 -8.37 0.87 -22.53
N LEU A 382 -8.45 -0.33 -21.95
CA LEU A 382 -7.95 -1.55 -22.59
C LEU A 382 -8.99 -2.15 -23.53
N GLN A 383 -8.57 -2.48 -24.75
CA GLN A 383 -9.34 -3.28 -25.68
C GLN A 383 -8.76 -4.70 -25.76
N PRO A 384 -9.52 -5.74 -25.41
CA PRO A 384 -9.14 -7.10 -25.75
C PRO A 384 -9.14 -7.29 -27.28
N ARG A 385 -8.12 -7.97 -27.81
CA ARG A 385 -7.99 -8.28 -29.25
C ARG A 385 -8.11 -9.78 -29.52
N LYS A 386 -7.41 -10.61 -28.74
CA LYS A 386 -7.38 -12.07 -28.95
C LYS A 386 -7.13 -12.81 -27.64
N CYS A 387 -7.98 -13.77 -27.30
CA CYS A 387 -7.81 -14.66 -26.16
C CYS A 387 -7.64 -16.10 -26.64
N VAL A 388 -6.62 -16.77 -26.12
CA VAL A 388 -6.33 -18.17 -26.45
C VAL A 388 -5.96 -18.91 -25.18
N LEU A 389 -6.56 -20.08 -24.98
CA LEU A 389 -6.11 -21.04 -23.97
C LEU A 389 -5.31 -22.13 -24.69
N CYS A 390 -4.09 -22.40 -24.25
CA CYS A 390 -3.30 -23.48 -24.83
C CYS A 390 -2.63 -24.34 -23.76
N ASP A 391 -2.49 -25.62 -24.09
CA ASP A 391 -1.53 -26.54 -23.45
C ASP A 391 -0.41 -26.89 -24.45
N THR A 392 0.35 -27.95 -24.20
CA THR A 392 1.43 -28.38 -25.10
C THR A 392 0.93 -28.95 -26.44
N ASN A 393 -0.34 -29.38 -26.51
CA ASN A 393 -0.90 -30.18 -27.60
C ASN A 393 -2.12 -29.52 -28.27
N GLN A 394 -2.83 -28.64 -27.57
CA GLN A 394 -4.13 -28.08 -27.95
C GLN A 394 -4.15 -26.56 -27.80
N VAL A 395 -4.85 -25.91 -28.71
CA VAL A 395 -5.03 -24.46 -28.74
C VAL A 395 -6.51 -24.17 -28.93
N PHE A 396 -7.10 -23.43 -28.01
CA PHE A 396 -8.50 -23.06 -28.00
C PHE A 396 -8.62 -21.55 -28.14
N GLU A 397 -9.25 -21.09 -29.22
CA GLU A 397 -9.62 -19.67 -29.36
C GLU A 397 -10.87 -19.38 -28.54
N ILE A 398 -10.80 -18.32 -27.72
CA ILE A 398 -11.86 -17.94 -26.80
C ILE A 398 -12.45 -16.61 -27.29
N ASP A 399 -13.75 -16.63 -27.58
CA ASP A 399 -14.51 -15.40 -27.82
C ASP A 399 -14.69 -14.64 -26.50
N TYR A 400 -14.45 -13.33 -26.50
CA TYR A 400 -14.64 -12.48 -25.32
C TYR A 400 -16.12 -12.16 -25.02
N LEU A 401 -16.97 -12.25 -26.04
CA LEU A 401 -18.40 -11.94 -25.98
C LEU A 401 -19.23 -13.22 -26.04
N GLN A 402 -18.92 -14.21 -25.18
CA GLN A 402 -19.74 -15.42 -25.12
C GLN A 402 -21.15 -15.06 -24.64
N ASP A 403 -22.15 -15.67 -25.26
CA ASP A 403 -23.53 -15.60 -24.75
C ASP A 403 -23.60 -16.44 -23.47
N GLU A 404 -23.74 -15.77 -22.33
CA GLU A 404 -23.84 -16.43 -21.01
C GLU A 404 -25.06 -17.37 -20.93
N ARG A 405 -26.05 -17.22 -21.81
CA ARG A 405 -27.20 -18.13 -21.86
C ARG A 405 -26.86 -19.49 -22.46
N TRP A 406 -25.85 -19.55 -23.33
CA TRP A 406 -25.44 -20.77 -24.04
C TRP A 406 -23.91 -20.89 -24.09
N PRO A 407 -23.26 -21.06 -22.92
CA PRO A 407 -21.80 -21.07 -22.84
C PRO A 407 -21.20 -22.27 -23.57
N LYS A 408 -20.14 -22.03 -24.35
CA LYS A 408 -19.36 -23.09 -24.99
C LYS A 408 -18.31 -23.59 -23.99
N TYR A 409 -18.46 -24.84 -23.55
CA TYR A 409 -17.49 -25.47 -22.66
C TYR A 409 -16.30 -26.00 -23.46
N ILE A 410 -15.11 -25.62 -23.01
CA ILE A 410 -13.84 -26.16 -23.51
C ILE A 410 -13.47 -27.37 -22.65
N THR A 411 -13.19 -28.51 -23.28
CA THR A 411 -12.71 -29.70 -22.57
C THR A 411 -11.24 -29.52 -22.20
N ALA A 412 -10.93 -29.54 -20.90
CA ALA A 412 -9.57 -29.38 -20.39
C ALA A 412 -9.20 -30.57 -19.49
N GLU A 413 -7.92 -30.92 -19.42
CA GLU A 413 -7.45 -32.04 -18.60
C GLU A 413 -7.15 -31.61 -17.16
N SER A 414 -7.57 -32.44 -16.20
CA SER A 414 -7.32 -32.22 -14.76
C SER A 414 -5.83 -32.17 -14.42
N ASP A 415 -5.44 -31.28 -13.49
CA ASP A 415 -4.08 -31.17 -12.95
C ASP A 415 -2.97 -30.84 -13.98
N MET A 416 -3.36 -30.38 -15.18
CA MET A 416 -2.45 -29.97 -16.25
C MET A 416 -2.21 -28.45 -16.23
N LEU A 417 -1.03 -28.04 -16.69
CA LEU A 417 -0.67 -26.62 -16.83
C LEU A 417 -1.18 -26.10 -18.17
N TYR A 418 -2.04 -25.09 -18.09
CA TYR A 418 -2.51 -24.34 -19.25
C TYR A 418 -1.92 -22.93 -19.21
N ARG A 419 -1.85 -22.29 -20.38
CA ARG A 419 -1.49 -20.88 -20.51
C ARG A 419 -2.63 -20.13 -21.16
N MET A 420 -3.07 -19.08 -20.49
CA MET A 420 -3.97 -18.10 -21.07
C MET A 420 -3.14 -17.00 -21.76
N LEU A 421 -3.35 -16.83 -23.05
CA LEU A 421 -2.73 -15.79 -23.87
C LEU A 421 -3.75 -14.71 -24.18
N PHE A 422 -3.49 -13.48 -23.70
CA PHE A 422 -4.32 -12.31 -24.00
C PHE A 422 -3.54 -11.31 -24.82
N THR A 423 -4.06 -10.89 -25.97
CA THR A 423 -3.59 -9.67 -26.64
C THR A 423 -4.50 -8.53 -26.25
N VAL A 424 -3.95 -7.51 -25.58
CA VAL A 424 -4.66 -6.31 -25.16
C VAL A 424 -4.02 -5.07 -25.76
N GLU A 425 -4.82 -4.07 -26.08
CA GLU A 425 -4.35 -2.80 -26.65
C GLU A 425 -4.98 -1.61 -25.93
N LEU A 426 -4.16 -0.65 -25.49
CA LEU A 426 -4.64 0.62 -24.99
C LEU A 426 -5.16 1.50 -26.14
N ILE A 427 -6.41 1.98 -26.02
CA ILE A 427 -7.02 2.89 -26.99
C ILE A 427 -6.83 4.35 -26.55
N GLY A 428 -6.73 5.25 -27.54
CA GLY A 428 -6.72 6.70 -27.33
C GLY A 428 -5.35 7.34 -27.56
N PRO A 429 -5.27 8.68 -27.45
CA PRO A 429 -4.04 9.43 -27.69
C PRO A 429 -2.92 9.09 -26.71
N TYR A 430 -3.28 8.78 -25.46
CA TYR A 430 -2.34 8.54 -24.37
C TYR A 430 -1.97 7.05 -24.20
N LYS A 431 -2.13 6.23 -25.24
CA LYS A 431 -1.90 4.78 -25.15
C LYS A 431 -0.46 4.36 -24.78
N PHE A 432 0.50 5.27 -24.90
CA PHE A 432 1.89 5.04 -24.50
C PHE A 432 2.28 5.75 -23.20
N GLU A 433 1.35 6.51 -22.59
CA GLU A 433 1.58 7.18 -21.32
C GLU A 433 1.63 6.13 -20.20
N THR A 434 2.64 6.26 -19.34
CA THR A 434 2.84 5.34 -18.22
C THR A 434 2.41 5.95 -16.89
N ASN A 435 2.36 7.28 -16.80
CA ASN A 435 1.95 7.97 -15.59
C ASN A 435 0.43 7.88 -15.41
N ALA A 436 0.00 7.51 -14.20
CA ALA A 436 -1.40 7.48 -13.83
C ALA A 436 -1.91 8.91 -13.60
N PHE A 437 -3.05 9.25 -14.22
CA PHE A 437 -3.75 10.49 -13.95
C PHE A 437 -4.57 10.35 -12.66
N CYS A 438 -3.97 10.78 -11.55
CA CYS A 438 -4.57 10.75 -10.21
C CYS A 438 -4.56 12.17 -9.61
N PRO A 439 -5.45 13.08 -10.03
CA PRO A 439 -5.37 14.50 -9.67
C PRO A 439 -5.52 14.76 -8.16
N ARG A 440 -6.13 13.83 -7.43
CA ARG A 440 -6.38 13.91 -5.99
C ARG A 440 -5.35 13.15 -5.16
N PHE A 441 -4.43 12.42 -5.79
CA PHE A 441 -3.33 11.74 -5.13
C PHE A 441 -2.08 12.61 -5.23
N HIS A 442 -1.44 12.88 -4.09
CA HIS A 442 -0.39 13.90 -4.01
C HIS A 442 0.97 13.44 -4.56
N LYS A 443 1.13 12.14 -4.86
CA LYS A 443 2.38 11.55 -5.33
C LYS A 443 2.21 11.06 -6.76
N GLU A 444 3.23 11.23 -7.59
CA GLU A 444 3.25 10.64 -8.92
C GLU A 444 3.21 9.11 -8.82
N LYS A 445 2.39 8.50 -9.66
CA LYS A 445 2.17 7.05 -9.70
C LYS A 445 2.18 6.60 -11.16
N THR A 446 2.73 5.42 -11.41
CA THR A 446 2.62 4.75 -12.71
C THR A 446 1.36 3.89 -12.76
N ALA A 447 0.70 3.85 -13.92
CA ALA A 447 -0.48 3.03 -14.13
C ALA A 447 -0.09 1.54 -14.17
N GLY A 448 -0.57 0.79 -13.20
CA GLY A 448 -0.43 -0.66 -13.11
C GLY A 448 -1.72 -1.37 -13.51
N TRP A 449 -1.55 -2.60 -13.99
CA TRP A 449 -2.61 -3.54 -14.29
C TRP A 449 -2.36 -4.85 -13.57
N ILE A 450 -3.41 -5.45 -13.06
CA ILE A 450 -3.39 -6.71 -12.32
C ILE A 450 -4.37 -7.64 -13.02
N VAL A 451 -3.85 -8.76 -13.50
CA VAL A 451 -4.68 -9.82 -14.08
C VAL A 451 -4.78 -10.96 -13.09
N ILE A 452 -6.01 -11.30 -12.71
CA ILE A 452 -6.31 -12.40 -11.80
C ILE A 452 -7.15 -13.44 -12.56
N ILE A 453 -6.78 -14.71 -12.43
CA ILE A 453 -7.61 -15.84 -12.82
C ILE A 453 -8.03 -16.54 -11.55
N GLY A 454 -9.34 -16.68 -11.35
CA GLY A 454 -9.89 -17.36 -10.18
C GLY A 454 -11.23 -18.01 -10.49
N GLU A 455 -11.74 -18.78 -9.54
CA GLU A 455 -13.07 -19.39 -9.63
C GLU A 455 -13.98 -18.75 -8.59
N LYS A 456 -15.02 -18.06 -9.05
CA LYS A 456 -15.96 -17.33 -8.18
C LYS A 456 -16.70 -18.26 -7.22
N ASP A 457 -17.10 -19.44 -7.71
CA ASP A 457 -17.90 -20.40 -6.95
C ASP A 457 -17.15 -20.96 -5.73
N THR A 458 -15.82 -21.11 -5.83
CA THR A 458 -14.97 -21.61 -4.73
C THR A 458 -14.29 -20.49 -3.97
N GLY A 459 -14.23 -19.28 -4.53
CA GLY A 459 -13.44 -18.17 -4.00
C GLY A 459 -11.93 -18.39 -4.10
N GLU A 460 -11.48 -19.38 -4.89
CA GLU A 460 -10.06 -19.69 -5.05
C GLU A 460 -9.42 -18.82 -6.14
N LEU A 461 -8.34 -18.15 -5.78
CA LEU A 461 -7.45 -17.48 -6.73
C LEU A 461 -6.42 -18.49 -7.27
N LEU A 462 -6.40 -18.66 -8.59
CA LEU A 462 -5.52 -19.63 -9.27
C LEU A 462 -4.21 -19.00 -9.73
N CYS A 463 -4.28 -17.76 -10.23
CA CYS A 463 -3.12 -17.02 -10.69
C CYS A 463 -3.34 -15.53 -10.58
N CYS A 464 -2.28 -14.79 -10.26
CA CYS A 464 -2.26 -13.33 -10.32
C CYS A 464 -0.97 -12.87 -10.98
N LYS A 465 -1.06 -11.88 -11.86
CA LYS A 465 0.08 -11.24 -12.50
C LYS A 465 -0.07 -9.73 -12.48
N LYS A 466 0.92 -9.03 -11.92
CA LYS A 466 1.04 -7.57 -12.01
C LYS A 466 1.83 -7.19 -13.26
N LEU A 467 1.40 -6.17 -13.99
CA LEU A 467 2.00 -5.76 -15.25
C LEU A 467 1.81 -4.26 -15.50
N SER A 468 2.71 -3.71 -16.31
CA SER A 468 2.51 -2.42 -16.97
C SER A 468 2.19 -2.67 -18.46
N ILE A 469 1.23 -1.92 -18.99
CA ILE A 469 0.78 -2.02 -20.38
C ILE A 469 1.03 -0.68 -21.06
N THR A 470 1.65 -0.72 -22.24
CA THR A 470 1.85 0.43 -23.11
C THR A 470 1.55 -0.02 -24.54
N GLY A 471 0.69 0.70 -25.25
CA GLY A 471 0.26 0.34 -26.60
C GLY A 471 -0.40 -1.04 -26.63
N SER A 472 0.11 -1.95 -27.47
CA SER A 472 -0.38 -3.33 -27.59
C SER A 472 0.60 -4.30 -26.92
N LYS A 473 0.07 -5.22 -26.11
CA LYS A 473 0.87 -6.20 -25.38
C LYS A 473 0.18 -7.56 -25.36
N GLN A 474 0.97 -8.59 -25.66
CA GLN A 474 0.55 -9.97 -25.44
C GLN A 474 0.95 -10.42 -24.03
N LEU A 475 -0.02 -10.93 -23.28
CA LEU A 475 0.11 -11.44 -21.93
C LEU A 475 0.06 -12.96 -21.98
N SER A 476 0.93 -13.61 -21.21
CA SER A 476 0.93 -15.05 -21.01
C SER A 476 0.85 -15.35 -19.53
N ILE A 477 -0.23 -16.03 -19.13
CA ILE A 477 -0.58 -16.30 -17.75
C ILE A 477 -0.73 -17.81 -17.58
N PRO A 478 0.29 -18.48 -17.03
CA PRO A 478 0.21 -19.90 -16.73
C PRO A 478 -0.63 -20.14 -15.48
N PHE A 479 -1.54 -21.10 -15.54
CA PHE A 479 -2.27 -21.58 -14.37
C PHE A 479 -2.52 -23.08 -14.50
N ARG A 480 -2.69 -23.75 -13.36
CA ARG A 480 -2.92 -25.19 -13.30
C ARG A 480 -4.40 -25.46 -13.17
N MET A 481 -4.95 -26.37 -13.98
CA MET A 481 -6.33 -26.80 -13.84
C MET A 481 -6.51 -27.54 -12.52
N PRO A 482 -7.65 -27.35 -11.81
CA PRO A 482 -7.91 -28.05 -10.56
C PRO A 482 -8.05 -29.56 -10.81
N LYS A 483 -7.92 -30.32 -9.72
CA LYS A 483 -8.11 -31.78 -9.73
C LYS A 483 -9.59 -32.19 -9.72
N ARG A 484 -10.48 -31.28 -9.34
CA ARG A 484 -11.92 -31.51 -9.34
C ARG A 484 -12.38 -31.63 -10.79
N LEU A 485 -13.14 -32.69 -11.07
CA LEU A 485 -13.69 -32.97 -12.39
C LEU A 485 -15.06 -32.30 -12.56
N GLY A 486 -15.46 -32.13 -13.82
CA GLY A 486 -16.75 -31.60 -14.22
C GLY A 486 -16.68 -30.15 -14.67
N ARG A 487 -17.81 -29.44 -14.58
CA ARG A 487 -17.92 -28.07 -15.10
C ARG A 487 -17.36 -27.06 -14.11
N HIS A 488 -16.50 -26.19 -14.62
CA HIS A 488 -15.86 -25.10 -13.90
C HIS A 488 -16.02 -23.79 -14.68
N ILE A 489 -16.18 -22.69 -13.95
CA ILE A 489 -16.21 -21.35 -14.53
C ILE A 489 -15.03 -20.57 -13.96
N PHE A 490 -14.00 -20.41 -14.79
CA PHE A 490 -12.85 -19.60 -14.45
C PHE A 490 -13.09 -18.17 -14.92
N THR A 491 -12.98 -17.22 -14.01
CA THR A 491 -13.12 -15.81 -14.34
C THR A 491 -11.75 -15.15 -14.40
N THR A 492 -11.48 -14.48 -15.51
CA THR A 492 -10.33 -13.59 -15.66
C THR A 492 -10.76 -12.17 -15.35
N PHE A 493 -10.14 -11.56 -14.34
CA PHE A 493 -10.28 -10.15 -14.01
C PHE A 493 -9.05 -9.40 -14.52
N ILE A 494 -9.27 -8.32 -15.27
CA ILE A 494 -8.22 -7.38 -15.67
C ILE A 494 -8.56 -6.06 -14.99
N MET A 495 -7.81 -5.70 -13.96
CA MET A 495 -8.10 -4.54 -13.12
C MET A 495 -6.94 -3.56 -13.12
N SER A 496 -7.24 -2.27 -13.00
CA SER A 496 -6.19 -1.28 -12.75
C SER A 496 -5.89 -1.17 -11.26
N ASP A 497 -4.66 -0.82 -10.88
CA ASP A 497 -4.33 -0.45 -9.50
C ASP A 497 -4.57 1.05 -9.20
N SER A 498 -5.03 1.81 -10.21
CA SER A 498 -5.06 3.27 -10.18
C SER A 498 -6.38 3.88 -10.63
N TYR A 499 -7.17 3.19 -11.45
CA TYR A 499 -8.35 3.75 -12.10
C TYR A 499 -9.58 2.89 -11.80
N ILE A 500 -10.69 3.55 -11.51
CA ILE A 500 -11.99 2.91 -11.29
C ILE A 500 -12.81 2.88 -12.59
N GLY A 501 -13.75 1.93 -12.71
CA GLY A 501 -14.75 1.89 -13.78
C GLY A 501 -14.22 1.46 -15.15
N ILE A 502 -13.02 0.87 -15.20
CA ILE A 502 -12.41 0.30 -16.42
C ILE A 502 -12.01 -1.17 -16.28
N ASP A 503 -12.34 -1.77 -15.14
CA ASP A 503 -12.07 -3.16 -14.87
C ASP A 503 -12.91 -4.06 -15.78
N GLN A 504 -12.32 -5.19 -16.17
CA GLN A 504 -12.91 -6.11 -17.12
C GLN A 504 -12.97 -7.50 -16.54
N GLU A 505 -14.05 -8.19 -16.86
CA GLU A 505 -14.30 -9.55 -16.42
C GLU A 505 -14.62 -10.42 -17.63
N TYR A 506 -13.98 -11.58 -17.71
CA TYR A 506 -14.21 -12.56 -18.78
C TYR A 506 -14.36 -13.96 -18.18
N ASN A 507 -15.49 -14.60 -18.46
CA ASN A 507 -15.76 -15.96 -18.03
C ASN A 507 -15.23 -16.97 -19.05
N LEU A 508 -14.52 -17.97 -18.56
CA LEU A 508 -14.05 -19.14 -19.28
C LEU A 508 -14.76 -20.37 -18.73
N HIS A 509 -15.59 -20.97 -19.59
CA HIS A 509 -16.32 -22.19 -19.26
C HIS A 509 -15.48 -23.41 -19.66
N CYS A 510 -15.05 -24.19 -18.67
CA CYS A 510 -14.28 -25.40 -18.86
C CYS A 510 -15.02 -26.63 -18.34
N ASP A 511 -14.94 -27.74 -19.07
CA ASP A 511 -15.34 -29.06 -18.60
C ASP A 511 -14.06 -29.88 -18.36
N ILE A 512 -13.75 -30.11 -17.09
CA ILE A 512 -12.51 -30.73 -16.65
C ILE A 512 -12.71 -32.23 -16.63
N VAL A 513 -11.95 -32.91 -17.50
CA VAL A 513 -11.96 -34.36 -17.63
C VAL A 513 -10.70 -34.96 -17.05
N GLU A 514 -10.75 -36.25 -16.72
CA GLU A 514 -9.57 -36.97 -16.27
C GLU A 514 -8.45 -36.85 -17.28
N LYS A 515 -7.24 -36.60 -16.77
CA LYS A 515 -6.03 -36.61 -17.58
C LYS A 515 -5.93 -37.95 -18.31
N LYS A 516 -5.85 -37.90 -19.64
CA LYS A 516 -5.61 -39.10 -20.44
C LYS A 516 -4.22 -39.61 -20.09
N VAL A 517 -4.14 -40.72 -19.37
CA VAL A 517 -2.88 -41.44 -19.19
C VAL A 517 -2.50 -41.95 -20.57
N SER A 518 -1.50 -41.31 -21.18
CA SER A 518 -0.86 -41.89 -22.35
C SER A 518 -0.14 -43.15 -21.88
N ASP A 519 -0.70 -44.33 -22.19
CA ASP A 519 -0.03 -45.63 -22.13
C ASP A 519 1.25 -45.58 -22.97
N ASN A 520 2.34 -45.11 -22.38
CA ASN A 520 3.70 -45.20 -22.93
C ASN A 520 4.71 -45.40 -21.78
N SER A 521 4.35 -46.28 -20.84
CA SER A 521 5.29 -46.85 -19.86
C SER A 521 5.05 -48.36 -19.71
N ILE A 522 4.90 -49.05 -20.85
CA ILE A 522 5.23 -50.46 -20.97
C ILE A 522 6.11 -50.58 -22.22
N LEU A 523 7.42 -50.50 -22.03
CA LEU A 523 8.45 -51.33 -22.68
C LEU A 523 9.82 -51.03 -22.05
#